data_AF-A0A3C2ECM4-F1
#
_entry.id   AF-A0A3C2ECM4-F1
#
_cell.length_a   1.000
_cell.length_b   1.000
_cell.length_c   1.000
_cell.angle_alpha   90.00
_cell.angle_beta   90.00
_cell.angle_gamma   90.00
#
_symmetry.space_group_name_H-M   'P 1'
#
loop_
_entity.id
_entity.type
_entity.pdbx_description
1 polymer ?
#
loop_
_entity_poly.entity_id
_entity_poly.type
_entity_poly.pdbx_seq_one_letter_code
_entity_poly.pdbx_strand_id
1 'polypeptide(L)'
;MICLVSYGKVIAQLSKAYPYDSGIEYDTNVYFVEKFDDGLENILSRYSTVVNGDGMSLETDCPDGLNGGKSLKVHSIQGVNSGGYLYKHFQEGFDNEIYVRYYVKYPATSVNFFHHEGVWIGGY
;
A
#
# COMPACT_ATOMS: atom_id res chain seq x y z
N MET A 1 -5.27 0.11 1.61
CA MET A 1 -5.04 -1.29 1.22
C MET A 1 -4.05 -1.34 0.07
N ILE A 2 -2.98 -2.14 0.18
CA ILE A 2 -2.08 -2.53 -0.92
C ILE A 2 -2.15 -4.06 -1.03
N CYS A 3 -2.29 -4.60 -2.24
CA CYS A 3 -2.37 -6.03 -2.48
C CYS A 3 -1.58 -6.42 -3.73
N LEU A 4 -0.74 -7.44 -3.57
CA LEU A 4 0.08 -8.03 -4.64
C LEU A 4 -0.28 -9.48 -4.82
N VAL A 5 -0.55 -9.88 -6.08
CA VAL A 5 -1.04 -11.21 -6.43
C VAL A 5 -0.21 -11.78 -7.58
N SER A 6 0.17 -13.06 -7.57
CA SER A 6 0.73 -13.74 -8.77
C SER A 6 -0.23 -14.77 -9.37
N TYR A 7 0.08 -15.16 -10.61
CA TYR A 7 -0.80 -15.96 -11.46
C TYR A 7 -0.37 -17.44 -11.58
N GLY A 8 -1.31 -18.36 -11.33
CA GLY A 8 -1.23 -19.76 -11.77
C GLY A 8 -2.37 -20.22 -12.70
N LYS A 9 -3.54 -19.56 -12.67
CA LYS A 9 -4.67 -19.77 -13.60
C LYS A 9 -5.79 -18.76 -13.34
N VAL A 10 -6.15 -17.99 -14.36
CA VAL A 10 -7.21 -16.96 -14.49
C VAL A 10 -7.88 -16.54 -13.18
N ILE A 11 -7.33 -15.51 -12.50
CA ILE A 11 -8.10 -14.75 -11.50
C ILE A 11 -7.83 -13.24 -11.62
N ALA A 12 -8.14 -12.65 -12.77
CA ALA A 12 -8.22 -11.18 -12.95
C ALA A 12 -9.27 -10.49 -12.05
N GLN A 13 -9.78 -11.19 -11.03
CA GLN A 13 -10.88 -10.82 -10.16
C GLN A 13 -10.71 -11.40 -8.74
N LEU A 14 -9.49 -11.68 -8.26
CA LEU A 14 -9.29 -12.30 -6.93
C LEU A 14 -10.01 -11.49 -5.83
N SER A 15 -9.95 -10.17 -5.91
CA SER A 15 -10.66 -9.26 -5.01
C SER A 15 -12.17 -9.48 -4.95
N LYS A 16 -12.82 -10.00 -6.01
CA LYS A 16 -14.26 -10.29 -5.98
C LYS A 16 -14.61 -11.45 -5.06
N ALA A 17 -13.68 -12.39 -4.85
CA ALA A 17 -13.86 -13.48 -3.89
C ALA A 17 -13.70 -13.02 -2.44
N TYR A 18 -13.12 -11.83 -2.23
CA TYR A 18 -12.84 -11.25 -0.91
C TYR A 18 -13.50 -9.87 -0.75
N PRO A 19 -14.82 -9.79 -0.56
CA PRO A 19 -15.49 -8.54 -0.24
C PRO A 19 -14.82 -7.83 0.93
N TYR A 20 -14.54 -6.55 0.77
CA TYR A 20 -13.86 -5.71 1.76
C TYR A 20 -12.47 -6.22 2.16
N ASP A 21 -11.85 -7.05 1.30
CA ASP A 21 -10.53 -7.62 1.51
C ASP A 21 -10.45 -8.51 2.76
N SER A 22 -11.58 -9.02 3.22
CA SER A 22 -11.66 -9.89 4.39
C SER A 22 -11.08 -11.27 4.07
N GLY A 23 -9.95 -11.62 4.68
CA GLY A 23 -9.30 -12.92 4.55
C GLY A 23 -8.39 -13.08 3.33
N ILE A 24 -8.26 -12.06 2.48
CA ILE A 24 -7.41 -12.11 1.28
C ILE A 24 -5.92 -12.30 1.60
N GLU A 25 -5.48 -11.90 2.78
CA GLU A 25 -4.13 -12.10 3.31
C GLU A 25 -3.76 -13.57 3.52
N TYR A 26 -4.75 -14.46 3.55
CA TYR A 26 -4.55 -15.91 3.69
C TYR A 26 -4.64 -16.65 2.35
N ASP A 27 -4.93 -15.97 1.24
CA ASP A 27 -4.96 -16.59 -0.08
C ASP A 27 -3.54 -16.91 -0.55
N THR A 28 -3.32 -18.13 -1.03
CA THR A 28 -2.00 -18.60 -1.47
C THR A 28 -1.44 -17.87 -2.69
N ASN A 29 -2.27 -17.15 -3.44
CA ASN A 29 -1.84 -16.35 -4.59
C ASN A 29 -1.45 -14.91 -4.20
N VAL A 30 -1.64 -14.53 -2.93
CA VAL A 30 -1.39 -13.18 -2.42
C VAL A 30 -0.03 -13.14 -1.74
N TYR A 31 0.82 -12.22 -2.19
CA TYR A 31 2.18 -12.05 -1.68
C TYR A 31 2.26 -11.06 -0.54
N PHE A 32 1.40 -10.05 -0.58
CA PHE A 32 1.43 -8.96 0.37
C PHE A 32 0.08 -8.31 0.48
N VAL A 33 -0.31 -8.04 1.71
CA VAL A 33 -1.46 -7.22 2.05
C VAL A 33 -1.03 -6.23 3.11
N GLU A 34 -1.30 -4.95 2.88
CA GLU A 34 -1.27 -3.93 3.92
C GLU A 34 -2.65 -3.29 4.05
N LYS A 35 -3.32 -3.53 5.18
CA LYS A 35 -4.66 -3.00 5.50
C LYS A 35 -4.62 -1.75 6.37
N PHE A 36 -3.46 -1.44 6.96
CA PHE A 36 -3.24 -0.39 7.95
C PHE A 36 -4.12 -0.52 9.21
N ASP A 37 -4.49 -1.75 9.58
CA ASP A 37 -5.35 -2.09 10.71
C ASP A 37 -4.59 -2.41 12.01
N ASP A 38 -3.29 -2.11 12.05
CA ASP A 38 -2.39 -2.32 13.18
C ASP A 38 -1.82 -0.98 13.70
N GLY A 39 -0.93 -1.02 14.69
CA GLY A 39 -0.15 0.14 15.13
C GLY A 39 0.88 0.58 14.07
N LEU A 40 1.17 1.88 14.03
CA LEU A 40 2.10 2.45 13.04
C LEU A 40 3.46 1.75 13.07
N GLU A 41 4.03 1.53 14.25
CA GLU A 41 5.31 0.84 14.42
C GLU A 41 5.31 -0.57 13.79
N ASN A 42 4.26 -1.35 14.06
CA ASN A 42 4.10 -2.68 13.48
C ASN A 42 3.99 -2.61 11.95
N ILE A 43 3.22 -1.66 11.42
CA ILE A 43 3.10 -1.44 9.97
C ILE A 43 4.47 -1.11 9.37
N LEU A 44 5.20 -0.15 9.93
CA LEU A 44 6.51 0.27 9.41
C LEU A 44 7.52 -0.89 9.41
N SER A 45 7.50 -1.75 10.44
CA SER A 45 8.39 -2.91 10.53
C SER A 45 8.18 -3.96 9.43
N ARG A 46 7.04 -3.95 8.74
CA ARG A 46 6.76 -4.89 7.63
C ARG A 46 7.51 -4.49 6.36
N TYR A 47 7.97 -3.25 6.26
CA TYR A 47 8.65 -2.72 5.08
C TYR A 47 10.17 -2.85 5.19
N SER A 48 10.82 -3.04 4.04
CA SER A 48 12.27 -3.19 3.95
C SER A 48 12.99 -1.85 4.11
N THR A 49 12.38 -0.78 3.60
CA THR A 49 12.88 0.58 3.76
C THR A 49 11.76 1.49 4.21
N VAL A 50 12.05 2.31 5.21
CA VAL A 50 11.18 3.37 5.72
C VAL A 50 11.95 4.67 5.61
N VAL A 51 11.47 5.59 4.77
CA VAL A 51 12.02 6.94 4.67
C VAL A 51 11.04 7.93 5.26
N ASN A 52 11.54 8.74 6.20
CA ASN A 52 10.75 9.76 6.92
C ASN A 52 9.51 9.16 7.61
N GLY A 53 9.71 8.06 8.35
CA GLY A 53 8.63 7.38 9.10
C GLY A 53 7.98 8.26 10.17
N ASP A 54 8.74 9.17 10.79
CA ASP A 54 8.22 10.15 11.76
C ASP A 54 7.21 11.13 11.12
N GLY A 55 7.28 11.31 9.80
CA GLY A 55 6.32 12.07 9.01
C GLY A 55 5.06 11.29 8.62
N MET A 56 4.88 10.06 9.12
CA MET A 56 3.73 9.23 8.78
C MET A 56 2.74 9.11 9.95
N SER A 57 1.45 9.04 9.62
CA SER A 57 0.39 8.85 10.61
C SER A 57 -0.71 7.94 10.07
N LEU A 58 -1.45 7.29 10.96
CA LEU A 58 -2.66 6.56 10.60
C LEU A 58 -3.87 7.48 10.69
N GLU A 59 -4.72 7.46 9.67
CA GLU A 59 -5.92 8.29 9.57
C GLU A 59 -7.16 7.41 9.35
N THR A 60 -8.32 7.89 9.78
CA THR A 60 -9.60 7.20 9.52
C THR A 60 -10.20 7.54 8.15
N ASP A 61 -9.59 8.48 7.43
CA ASP A 61 -9.98 8.84 6.05
C ASP A 61 -9.60 7.70 5.11
N CYS A 62 -10.57 6.87 4.76
CA CYS A 62 -10.41 5.70 3.90
C CYS A 62 -11.63 5.54 2.98
N PRO A 63 -11.49 4.83 1.84
CA PRO A 63 -12.63 4.51 0.99
C PRO A 63 -13.76 3.79 1.74
N ASP A 64 -15.01 4.15 1.41
CA ASP A 64 -16.20 3.48 1.92
C ASP A 64 -16.14 1.96 1.67
N GLY A 65 -16.58 1.17 2.65
CA GLY A 65 -16.56 -0.30 2.61
C GLY A 65 -15.32 -0.93 3.23
N LEU A 66 -14.26 -0.19 3.55
CA LEU A 66 -13.20 -0.71 4.41
C LEU A 66 -13.71 -0.73 5.85
N ASN A 67 -14.09 -1.91 6.35
CA ASN A 67 -14.79 -2.14 7.61
C ASN A 67 -13.99 -1.65 8.85
N GLY A 68 -13.97 -0.34 9.10
CA GLY A 68 -13.14 0.29 10.14
C GLY A 68 -11.65 0.39 9.80
N GLY A 69 -11.28 0.28 8.52
CA GLY A 69 -9.89 0.37 8.07
C GLY A 69 -9.30 1.77 8.29
N LYS A 70 -7.98 1.85 8.47
CA LYS A 70 -7.25 3.13 8.44
C LYS A 70 -6.54 3.29 7.11
N SER A 71 -6.03 4.48 6.87
CA SER A 71 -5.08 4.78 5.80
C SER A 71 -3.77 5.29 6.39
N LEU A 72 -2.68 5.13 5.64
CA LEU A 72 -1.42 5.78 5.95
C LEU A 72 -1.39 7.13 5.26
N LYS A 73 -1.23 8.18 6.06
CA LYS A 73 -0.91 9.52 5.58
C LYS A 73 0.59 9.70 5.61
N VAL A 74 1.14 10.15 4.48
CA VAL A 74 2.54 10.53 4.35
C VAL A 74 2.59 12.05 4.30
N HIS A 75 3.26 12.65 5.27
CA HIS A 75 3.42 14.10 5.35
C HIS A 75 4.76 14.54 4.80
N SER A 76 4.76 15.66 4.09
CA SER A 76 5.95 16.38 3.68
C SER A 76 5.92 17.80 4.26
N ILE A 77 7.09 18.32 4.59
CA ILE A 77 7.24 19.72 5.01
C ILE A 77 7.95 20.47 3.88
N GLN A 78 7.25 21.43 3.27
CA GLN A 78 7.78 22.20 2.14
C GLN A 78 9.09 22.91 2.53
N GLY A 79 10.12 22.74 1.69
CA GLY A 79 11.45 23.32 1.93
C GLY A 79 12.31 22.57 2.96
N VAL A 80 11.78 21.52 3.59
CA VAL A 80 12.51 20.69 4.58
C VAL A 80 12.70 19.27 4.07
N ASN A 81 11.64 18.62 3.58
CA ASN A 81 11.71 17.29 2.97
C ASN A 81 10.72 17.15 1.81
N SER A 82 10.93 16.14 0.97
CA SER A 82 10.06 15.79 -0.16
C SER A 82 8.98 14.76 0.21
N GLY A 83 8.70 14.57 1.51
CA GLY A 83 7.81 13.53 2.02
C GLY A 83 8.55 12.30 2.51
N GLY A 84 7.92 11.13 2.37
CA GLY A 84 8.44 9.85 2.81
C GLY A 84 7.93 8.72 1.92
N TYR A 85 8.47 7.52 2.10
CA TYR A 85 7.99 6.34 1.38
C TYR A 85 8.26 5.06 2.16
N LEU A 86 7.48 4.04 1.81
CA LEU A 86 7.65 2.67 2.26
C LEU A 86 8.02 1.82 1.07
N TYR A 87 9.12 1.07 1.17
CA TYR A 87 9.56 0.13 0.15
C TYR A 87 9.57 -1.28 0.70
N LYS A 88 9.02 -2.23 -0.05
CA LYS A 88 8.97 -3.64 0.29
C LYS A 88 9.76 -4.40 -0.76
N HIS A 89 10.86 -5.01 -0.35
CA HIS A 89 11.58 -5.96 -1.18
C HIS A 89 10.89 -7.32 -1.06
N PHE A 90 10.68 -7.97 -2.19
CA PHE A 90 10.21 -9.34 -2.25
C PHE A 90 11.36 -10.25 -2.65
N GLN A 91 11.40 -11.46 -2.10
CA GLN A 91 12.43 -12.43 -2.50
C GLN A 91 12.30 -12.77 -3.99
N GLU A 92 13.43 -13.00 -4.64
CA GLU A 92 13.49 -13.49 -6.01
C GLU A 92 12.73 -14.82 -6.18
N GLY A 93 12.36 -15.15 -7.43
CA GLY A 93 11.59 -16.36 -7.75
C GLY A 93 10.19 -16.11 -8.31
N PHE A 94 9.89 -14.88 -8.72
CA PHE A 94 8.69 -14.58 -9.51
C PHE A 94 8.93 -14.92 -10.98
N ASP A 95 8.28 -15.96 -11.49
CA ASP A 95 8.26 -16.30 -12.92
C ASP A 95 6.90 -16.00 -13.56
N ASN A 96 6.13 -15.08 -12.98
CA ASN A 96 4.73 -14.85 -13.32
C ASN A 96 4.35 -13.36 -13.27
N GLU A 97 3.18 -13.06 -13.81
CA GLU A 97 2.55 -11.73 -13.73
C GLU A 97 2.22 -11.36 -12.29
N ILE A 98 2.43 -10.08 -11.93
CA ILE A 98 2.02 -9.53 -10.64
C ILE A 98 0.93 -8.48 -10.86
N TYR A 99 -0.18 -8.63 -10.15
CA TYR A 99 -1.25 -7.64 -10.12
C TYR A 99 -1.14 -6.81 -8.85
N VAL A 100 -1.25 -5.49 -9.00
CA VAL A 100 -1.19 -4.55 -7.88
C VAL A 100 -2.51 -3.82 -7.78
N ARG A 101 -3.11 -3.86 -6.59
CA ARG A 101 -4.23 -3.00 -6.24
C ARG A 101 -3.84 -2.16 -5.05
N TYR A 102 -4.06 -0.85 -5.17
CA TYR A 102 -3.90 0.09 -4.09
C TYR A 102 -4.93 1.21 -4.19
N TYR A 103 -5.19 1.86 -3.06
CA TYR A 103 -6.03 3.04 -2.99
C TYR A 103 -5.17 4.22 -2.54
N VAL A 104 -5.23 5.31 -3.30
CA VAL A 104 -4.50 6.55 -2.99
C VAL A 104 -5.46 7.72 -3.05
N LYS A 105 -5.32 8.65 -2.11
CA LYS A 105 -6.03 9.92 -2.08
C LYS A 105 -5.01 11.04 -2.09
N TYR A 106 -5.08 11.88 -3.11
CA TYR A 106 -4.31 13.13 -3.16
C TYR A 106 -5.22 14.25 -2.63
N PRO A 107 -4.90 14.86 -1.48
CA PRO A 107 -5.75 15.89 -0.90
C PRO A 107 -5.73 17.14 -1.81
N ALA A 108 -6.83 17.88 -1.89
CA ALA A 108 -6.89 19.10 -2.72
C ALA A 108 -5.80 20.13 -2.34
N THR A 109 -5.31 20.10 -1.10
CA THR A 109 -4.20 20.93 -0.64
C THR A 109 -2.86 20.58 -1.28
N SER A 110 -2.72 19.43 -1.94
CA SER A 110 -1.49 19.01 -2.62
C SER A 110 -1.40 19.42 -4.08
N VAL A 111 -2.44 20.08 -4.61
CA VAL A 111 -2.45 20.56 -5.99
C VAL A 111 -1.24 21.48 -6.23
N ASN A 112 -0.45 21.19 -7.26
CA ASN A 112 0.81 21.87 -7.63
C ASN A 112 2.02 21.65 -6.71
N PHE A 113 1.94 20.77 -5.70
CA PHE A 113 3.06 20.49 -4.79
C PHE A 113 3.78 19.18 -5.09
N PHE A 114 3.08 18.16 -5.59
CA PHE A 114 3.67 16.86 -5.92
C PHE A 114 3.28 16.43 -7.35
N HIS A 115 4.21 15.81 -8.08
CA HIS A 115 3.96 15.29 -9.44
C HIS A 115 3.91 13.75 -9.49
N HIS A 116 4.43 13.07 -8.47
CA HIS A 116 4.48 11.61 -8.48
C HIS A 116 3.13 11.04 -8.06
N GLU A 117 2.42 10.50 -9.03
CA GLU A 117 1.05 10.02 -8.89
C GLU A 117 0.99 8.51 -9.13
N GLY A 118 1.45 7.71 -8.17
CA GLY A 118 1.21 6.27 -8.23
C GLY A 118 2.12 5.41 -7.36
N VAL A 119 1.97 4.10 -7.53
CA VAL A 119 2.87 3.09 -6.95
C VAL A 119 4.01 2.82 -7.93
N TRP A 120 5.23 2.73 -7.39
CA TRP A 120 6.38 2.28 -8.16
C TRP A 120 6.60 0.78 -7.93
N ILE A 121 6.75 0.02 -9.02
CA ILE A 121 6.98 -1.43 -9.03
C ILE A 121 8.23 -1.68 -9.86
N GLY A 122 9.27 -2.23 -9.25
CA GLY A 122 10.58 -2.44 -9.87
C GLY A 122 11.70 -2.50 -8.84
N GLY A 123 12.90 -2.85 -9.32
CA GLY A 123 14.14 -2.77 -8.55
C GLY A 123 14.82 -1.40 -8.70
N TYR A 124 15.65 -1.06 -7.72
CA TYR A 124 16.50 0.14 -7.75
C TYR A 124 17.72 -0.08 -8.65
#